data_AF-A0A493T2M7-F1
#
_entry.id   AF-A0A493T2M7-F1
#
_cell.length_a   1.000
_cell.length_b   1.000
_cell.length_c   1.000
_cell.angle_alpha   90.00
_cell.angle_beta   90.00
_cell.angle_gamma   90.00
#
_symmetry.space_group_name_H-M   'P 1'
#
loop_
_entity.id
_entity.type
_entity.pdbx_description
1 polymer ?
#
loop_
_entity_poly.entity_id
_entity_poly.type
_entity_poly.pdbx_seq_one_letter_code
_entity_poly.pdbx_strand_id
1 'polypeptide(L)'
;MVALALEANPALSWRDVQHLVVRASKPAHLQAEDWAVNGVGRKVSHHYGYGLLDAGLLVELAKAWAGTRPQRRCSLRALRAPR
;
A
#
# COMPACT_ATOMS: atom_id res chain seq x y z
N MET A 1 3.01 6.53 13.08
CA MET A 1 2.24 5.39 12.54
C MET A 1 3.14 4.20 12.19
N VAL A 2 4.15 4.33 11.33
CA VAL A 2 5.07 3.22 10.99
C VAL A 2 5.77 2.64 12.23
N ALA A 3 6.24 3.50 13.15
CA ALA A 3 6.83 3.05 14.41
C ALA A 3 5.88 2.15 15.24
N LEU A 4 4.59 2.48 15.32
CA LEU A 4 3.59 1.66 16.03
C LEU A 4 3.40 0.29 15.37
N ALA A 5 3.44 0.23 14.03
CA ALA A 5 3.37 -1.03 13.30
C ALA A 5 4.61 -1.90 13.54
N LEU A 6 5.79 -1.30 13.59
CA LEU A 6 7.06 -1.98 13.88
C LEU A 6 7.15 -2.41 15.35
N GLU A 7 6.58 -1.63 16.27
CA GLU A 7 6.45 -2.04 17.67
C GLU A 7 5.53 -3.25 17.81
N ALA A 8 4.40 -3.26 17.09
CA ALA A 8 3.46 -4.39 17.08
C ALA A 8 4.03 -5.64 16.39
N ASN A 9 4.89 -5.46 15.38
CA ASN A 9 5.56 -6.56 14.69
C ASN A 9 6.96 -6.13 14.20
N PRO A 10 8.02 -6.39 15.00
CA PRO A 10 9.40 -6.04 14.63
C PRO A 10 9.96 -6.82 13.43
N ALA A 11 9.30 -7.90 13.01
CA ALA A 11 9.75 -8.75 11.90
C ALA A 11 9.30 -8.23 10.52
N LEU A 12 8.55 -7.12 10.45
CA LEU A 12 8.13 -6.54 9.17
C LEU A 12 9.33 -6.06 8.35
N SER A 13 9.44 -6.55 7.12
CA SER A 13 10.38 -5.99 6.15
C SER A 13 9.88 -4.65 5.61
N TRP A 14 10.77 -3.91 4.95
CA TRP A 14 10.41 -2.64 4.29
C TRP A 14 9.24 -2.79 3.29
N ARG A 15 9.12 -3.94 2.61
CA ARG A 15 7.99 -4.21 1.69
C ARG A 15 6.72 -4.54 2.42
N ASP A 16 6.81 -5.21 3.56
CA ASP A 16 5.64 -5.51 4.38
C ASP A 16 4.97 -4.22 4.86
N VAL A 17 5.78 -3.24 5.33
CA VAL A 17 5.27 -1.91 5.70
C VAL A 17 4.54 -1.24 4.53
N GLN A 18 5.09 -1.26 3.32
CA GLN A 18 4.42 -0.70 2.14
C GLN A 18 3.10 -1.43 1.83
N HIS A 19 3.09 -2.76 1.90
CA HIS A 19 1.89 -3.57 1.70
C HIS A 19 0.80 -3.30 2.73
N LEU A 20 1.19 -3.06 3.99
CA LEU A 20 0.27 -2.72 5.07
C LEU A 20 -0.31 -1.32 4.88
N VAL A 21 0.49 -0.31 4.51
CA VAL A 21 0.01 1.04 4.19
C VAL A 21 -1.06 1.01 3.10
N VAL A 22 -0.81 0.28 2.00
CA VAL A 22 -1.80 0.11 0.91
C VAL A 22 -3.14 -0.45 1.40
N ARG A 23 -3.13 -1.31 2.42
CA ARG A 23 -4.33 -1.99 2.94
C ARG A 23 -5.01 -1.23 4.07
N ALA A 24 -4.25 -0.45 4.83
CA ALA A 24 -4.74 0.33 5.96
C ALA A 24 -5.22 1.73 5.56
N SER A 25 -4.86 2.22 4.37
CA SER A 25 -5.30 3.52 3.87
C SER A 25 -6.78 3.53 3.47
N LYS A 26 -7.44 4.66 3.72
CA LYS A 26 -8.86 4.91 3.42
C LYS A 26 -9.01 6.17 2.55
N PRO A 27 -9.71 6.09 1.39
CA PRO A 27 -10.01 7.27 0.56
C PRO A 27 -11.03 8.24 1.19
N ALA A 28 -11.72 7.81 2.25
CA ALA A 28 -12.85 8.54 2.81
C ALA A 28 -12.45 9.98 3.23
N HIS A 29 -13.33 10.93 2.95
CA HIS A 29 -13.20 12.36 3.29
C HIS A 29 -12.05 13.11 2.58
N LEU A 30 -11.36 12.48 1.62
CA LEU A 30 -10.38 13.13 0.76
C LEU A 30 -10.99 13.48 -0.60
N GLN A 31 -10.90 14.75 -0.98
CA GLN A 31 -11.46 15.26 -2.23
C GLN A 31 -10.37 15.34 -3.30
N ALA A 32 -10.51 14.56 -4.37
CA ALA A 32 -9.69 14.64 -5.57
C ALA A 32 -10.53 14.22 -6.79
N GLU A 33 -10.28 14.82 -7.94
CA GLU A 33 -11.00 14.50 -9.19
C GLU A 33 -10.45 13.23 -9.86
N ASP A 34 -9.23 12.82 -9.50
CA ASP A 34 -8.49 11.76 -10.17
C ASP A 34 -8.58 10.38 -9.50
N TRP A 35 -9.53 10.19 -8.58
CA TRP A 35 -9.77 8.89 -7.96
C TRP A 35 -10.15 7.85 -9.02
N ALA A 36 -9.32 6.83 -9.19
CA ALA A 36 -9.56 5.71 -10.09
C ALA A 36 -9.61 4.39 -9.31
N VAL A 37 -10.45 3.45 -9.74
CA VAL A 37 -10.46 2.08 -9.21
C VAL A 37 -9.47 1.24 -10.00
N ASN A 38 -8.50 0.64 -9.32
CA ASN A 38 -7.49 -0.22 -9.95
C ASN A 38 -7.98 -1.65 -10.20
N GLY A 39 -7.16 -2.49 -10.85
CA GLY A 39 -7.54 -3.86 -11.24
C GLY A 39 -7.85 -4.84 -10.08
N VAL A 40 -7.63 -4.44 -8.83
CA VAL A 40 -8.00 -5.22 -7.63
C VAL A 40 -9.08 -4.53 -6.79
N GLY A 41 -9.82 -3.58 -7.39
CA GLY A 41 -10.97 -2.93 -6.77
C GLY A 41 -10.64 -1.85 -5.72
N ARG A 42 -9.40 -1.39 -5.63
CA ARG A 42 -9.01 -0.33 -4.68
C ARG A 42 -9.01 1.04 -5.37
N LYS A 43 -9.53 2.07 -4.69
CA LYS A 43 -9.40 3.46 -5.15
C LYS A 43 -7.97 3.96 -4.96
N VAL A 44 -7.42 4.62 -5.96
CA VAL A 44 -6.11 5.28 -5.95
C VAL A 44 -6.22 6.66 -6.59
N SER A 45 -5.50 7.63 -6.03
CA SER A 45 -5.34 8.99 -6.55
C SER A 45 -3.84 9.31 -6.66
N HIS A 46 -3.44 10.12 -7.63
CA HIS A 46 -2.07 10.62 -7.74
C HIS A 46 -1.76 11.64 -6.63
N HIS A 47 -2.78 12.31 -6.09
CA HIS A 47 -2.62 13.22 -4.95
C HIS A 47 -2.51 12.48 -3.61
N TYR A 48 -3.27 11.39 -3.43
CA TYR A 48 -3.45 10.75 -2.13
C TYR A 48 -3.00 9.29 -2.05
N GLY A 49 -2.52 8.70 -3.15
CA GLY A 49 -2.25 7.26 -3.22
C GLY A 49 -3.52 6.47 -2.87
N TYR A 50 -3.43 5.56 -1.90
CA TYR A 50 -4.57 4.76 -1.41
C TYR A 50 -5.44 5.50 -0.37
N GLY A 51 -5.11 6.74 -0.03
CA GLY A 51 -5.84 7.57 0.93
C GLY A 51 -5.18 7.69 2.30
N LEU A 52 -5.90 8.25 3.26
CA LEU A 52 -5.41 8.57 4.60
C LEU A 52 -5.11 7.28 5.37
N LEU A 53 -3.93 7.20 5.96
CA LEU A 53 -3.49 6.03 6.70
C LEU A 53 -4.23 5.90 8.05
N ASP A 54 -4.93 4.79 8.24
CA ASP A 54 -5.54 4.43 9.53
C ASP A 54 -4.51 3.73 10.43
N ALA A 55 -4.11 4.40 11.52
CA ALA A 55 -3.09 3.87 12.44
C ALA A 55 -3.56 2.62 13.20
N GLY A 56 -4.84 2.56 13.59
CA GLY A 56 -5.38 1.41 14.32
C GLY A 56 -5.45 0.19 13.41
N LEU A 57 -5.99 0.36 12.20
CA LEU A 57 -6.02 -0.71 11.21
C LEU A 57 -4.61 -1.16 10.79
N LEU A 58 -3.65 -0.23 10.68
CA LEU A 58 -2.27 -0.55 10.38
C LEU A 58 -1.65 -1.48 11.45
N VAL A 59 -1.84 -1.17 12.72
CA VAL A 59 -1.33 -1.97 13.85
C VAL A 59 -2.01 -3.34 13.90
N GLU A 60 -3.33 -3.41 13.70
CA GLU A 60 -4.05 -4.69 13.69
C GLU A 60 -3.59 -5.60 12.52
N LEU A 61 -3.42 -5.03 11.33
CA LEU A 61 -2.88 -5.78 10.19
C LEU A 61 -1.42 -6.21 10.43
N ALA A 62 -0.61 -5.37 11.09
CA ALA A 62 0.79 -5.68 11.41
C ALA A 62 0.91 -6.91 12.32
N LYS A 63 0.08 -7.02 13.37
CA LYS A 63 0.06 -8.16 14.30
C LYS A 63 -0.20 -9.50 13.59
N ALA A 64 -1.05 -9.50 12.57
CA ALA A 64 -1.46 -10.70 11.84
C ALA A 64 -0.65 -10.95 10.54
N TRP A 65 0.35 -10.11 10.22
CA TRP A 65 1.02 -10.15 8.92
C TRP A 65 2.06 -11.29 8.84
N ALA A 66 1.82 -12.25 7.94
CA ALA A 66 2.69 -13.42 7.75
C ALA A 66 4.00 -13.13 6.97
N GLY A 67 4.18 -11.91 6.45
CA GLY A 67 5.33 -11.54 5.63
C GLY A 67 5.14 -11.79 4.13
N THR A 68 5.90 -11.04 3.34
CA THR A 68 5.85 -11.10 1.87
C THR A 68 6.91 -12.02 1.30
N ARG A 69 6.62 -12.62 0.14
CA ARG A 69 7.61 -13.43 -0.61
C ARG A 69 8.80 -12.57 -1.04
N PRO A 70 10.00 -13.15 -1.28
CA PRO A 70 11.17 -12.43 -1.79
C PRO A 70 10.86 -11.56 -3.03
N GLN A 71 11.49 -10.40 -3.13
CA GLN A 71 11.26 -9.47 -4.23
C GLN A 71 11.75 -10.10 -5.54
N ARG A 72 10.91 -10.04 -6.57
CA ARG A 72 11.30 -10.42 -7.93
C ARG A 72 11.26 -9.18 -8.81
N ARG A 73 12.19 -9.10 -9.75
CA ARG A 73 12.25 -8.06 -10.77
C ARG A 73 12.12 -8.75 -12.14
N CYS A 74 11.15 -8.32 -12.92
CA CYS A 74 10.98 -8.74 -14.31
C CYS A 74 11.23 -7.52 -15.21
N SER A 75 12.11 -7.65 -16.19
CA SER A 75 12.43 -6.58 -17.13
C SER A 75 12.01 -7.00 -18.53
N LEU A 76 11.08 -6.26 -19.13
CA LEU A 76 10.63 -6.45 -20.51
C LEU A 76 11.15 -5.30 -21.36
N ARG A 77 11.63 -5.59 -22.57
CA ARG A 77 11.92 -4.53 -23.54
C ARG A 77 10.60 -4.12 -24.20
N ALA A 78 10.18 -2.88 -24.02
CA ALA A 78 9.02 -2.35 -24.71
C ALA A 78 9.33 -2.28 -26.21
N LEU A 79 8.61 -3.05 -27.03
CA LEU A 79 8.81 -3.06 -28.48
C LEU A 79 8.25 -1.79 -29.15
N ARG A 80 7.39 -1.02 -28.46
CA ARG A 80 6.84 0.27 -28.88
C ARG A 80 6.53 1.16 -27.67
N ALA A 81 6.72 2.48 -27.81
CA ALA A 81 6.30 3.47 -26.83
C ALA A 81 4.77 3.72 -26.91
N PRO A 82 4.09 4.10 -25.82
CA PRO A 82 2.71 4.58 -25.87
C PRO A 82 2.64 5.84 -26.75
N ARG A 83 1.57 5.97 -27.55
CA ARG A 83 1.28 7.20 -28.32
C ARG A 83 0.85 8.33 -27.41
#